data_AF-A0A2N2KHW6-F1
#
_entry.id   AF-A0A2N2KHW6-F1
#
_cell.length_a   1.000
_cell.length_b   1.000
_cell.length_c   1.000
_cell.angle_alpha   90.00
_cell.angle_beta   90.00
_cell.angle_gamma   90.00
#
_symmetry.space_group_name_H-M   'P 1'
#
loop_
_entity.id
_entity.type
_entity.pdbx_description
1 polymer ?
#
loop_
_entity_poly.entity_id
_entity_poly.type
_entity_poly.pdbx_seq_one_letter_code
_entity_poly.pdbx_strand_id
1 'polypeptide(L)'
;MNHVDDTLPVELMKQTFGIGIKVLTNDYKDLPATEKNEYSCYQEIVFQIEDEDIDNPDTFAIGMLFCLSLMSFTYAAPRGYSEVEFIPDEHWSLGYFLQGLDFENGQLVYYGDYVSGRMMKTEIVYQSGGKVTLRTTNRGKSSERWLMHLQGKKHITEVK
;
A
#
# COMPACT_ATOMS: atom_id res chain seq x y z
N MET A 1 4.93 11.07 -22.04
CA MET A 1 4.41 10.00 -21.16
C MET A 1 5.33 10.01 -19.96
N ASN A 2 5.03 10.87 -18.98
CA ASN A 2 5.94 11.13 -17.86
C ASN A 2 5.88 9.94 -16.91
N HIS A 3 7.05 9.47 -16.49
CA HIS A 3 7.20 8.39 -15.53
C HIS A 3 6.53 8.80 -14.21
N VAL A 4 5.71 7.90 -13.66
CA VAL A 4 5.03 8.04 -12.35
C VAL A 4 6.03 7.97 -11.17
N ASP A 5 7.34 7.97 -11.46
CA ASP A 5 8.43 7.91 -10.47
C ASP A 5 8.74 9.26 -9.78
N ASP A 6 8.22 10.38 -10.30
CA ASP A 6 8.57 11.75 -9.84
C ASP A 6 7.54 12.39 -8.88
N THR A 7 6.87 11.60 -8.03
CA THR A 7 6.08 12.21 -6.95
C THR A 7 6.98 12.39 -5.72
N LEU A 8 7.15 13.64 -5.28
CA LEU A 8 7.92 14.02 -4.08
C LEU A 8 7.61 13.12 -2.85
N PRO A 9 6.35 12.69 -2.59
CA PRO A 9 6.07 11.75 -1.51
C PRO A 9 6.77 10.38 -1.65
N VAL A 10 6.88 9.83 -2.86
CA VAL A 10 7.57 8.56 -3.11
C VAL A 10 9.08 8.70 -2.93
N GLU A 11 9.67 9.82 -3.36
CA GLU A 11 11.09 10.11 -3.11
C GLU A 11 11.39 10.23 -1.61
N LEU A 12 10.54 10.94 -0.86
CA LEU A 12 10.70 11.08 0.59
C LEU A 12 10.54 9.73 1.32
N MET A 13 9.60 8.88 0.89
CA MET A 13 9.44 7.53 1.43
C MET A 13 10.68 6.66 1.19
N LYS A 14 11.27 6.71 -0.02
CA LYS A 14 12.51 5.99 -0.36
C LYS A 14 13.69 6.39 0.54
N GLN A 15 13.68 7.62 1.08
CA GLN A 15 14.73 8.13 1.98
C GLN A 15 14.47 7.83 3.47
N THR A 16 13.24 7.50 3.86
CA THR A 16 12.79 7.51 5.26
C THR A 16 12.37 6.14 5.79
N PHE A 17 11.87 5.23 4.94
CA PHE A 17 11.38 3.91 5.36
C PHE A 17 12.19 2.80 4.69
N GLY A 18 13.20 2.29 5.41
CA GLY A 18 13.91 1.05 5.08
C GLY A 18 13.71 0.05 6.20
N ILE A 19 12.78 -0.89 6.03
CA ILE A 19 12.47 -1.93 7.02
C ILE A 19 12.78 -3.28 6.39
N GLY A 20 13.52 -4.12 7.10
CA GLY A 20 13.69 -5.52 6.74
C GLY A 20 12.34 -6.23 6.69
N ILE A 21 11.98 -6.78 5.53
CA ILE A 21 10.77 -7.59 5.37
C ILE A 21 11.11 -8.92 4.71
N LYS A 22 10.40 -9.96 5.14
CA LYS A 22 10.40 -11.29 4.55
C LYS A 22 9.02 -11.62 4.02
N VAL A 23 8.92 -11.81 2.71
CA VAL A 23 7.68 -12.26 2.07
C VAL A 23 7.43 -13.73 2.43
N LEU A 24 6.27 -14.01 3.01
CA LEU A 24 5.82 -15.34 3.40
C LEU A 24 5.02 -16.01 2.28
N THR A 25 4.09 -15.28 1.69
CA THR A 25 3.29 -15.70 0.52
C THR A 25 3.06 -14.53 -0.43
N ASN A 26 2.93 -14.83 -1.72
CA ASN A 26 2.52 -13.89 -2.76
C ASN A 26 1.63 -14.63 -3.75
N ASP A 27 0.33 -14.50 -3.56
CA ASP A 27 -0.69 -15.14 -4.38
C ASP A 27 -1.29 -14.13 -5.35
N TYR A 28 -1.22 -14.43 -6.63
CA TYR A 28 -1.82 -13.64 -7.70
C TYR A 28 -2.81 -14.49 -8.50
N LYS A 29 -3.99 -13.95 -8.77
CA LYS A 29 -5.04 -14.61 -9.55
C LYS A 29 -5.61 -13.64 -10.58
N ASP A 30 -5.55 -14.03 -11.85
CA ASP A 30 -6.42 -13.48 -12.87
C ASP A 30 -7.80 -14.12 -12.72
N LEU A 31 -8.83 -13.29 -12.53
CA LEU A 31 -10.20 -13.74 -12.41
C LEU A 31 -10.88 -13.62 -13.78
N PRO A 32 -11.73 -14.59 -14.17
CA PRO A 32 -12.44 -14.54 -15.44
C PRO A 32 -13.22 -13.23 -15.57
N ALA A 33 -13.25 -12.68 -16.79
CA ALA A 33 -14.15 -11.59 -17.11
C ALA A 33 -15.60 -11.99 -16.79
N THR A 34 -16.35 -11.07 -16.20
CA THR A 34 -17.80 -11.23 -15.98
C THR A 34 -18.53 -10.25 -16.89
N GLU A 35 -19.85 -10.42 -17.09
CA GLU A 35 -20.66 -9.45 -17.85
C GLU A 35 -20.53 -8.00 -17.36
N LYS A 36 -20.07 -7.80 -16.12
CA LYS A 36 -19.87 -6.48 -15.49
C LYS A 36 -18.43 -5.99 -15.49
N ASN A 37 -17.44 -6.83 -15.81
CA ASN A 37 -16.03 -6.47 -15.74
C ASN A 37 -15.22 -7.23 -16.80
N GLU A 38 -14.64 -6.50 -17.75
CA GLU A 38 -13.80 -7.03 -18.83
C GLU A 38 -12.50 -7.69 -18.35
N TYR A 39 -12.04 -7.33 -17.14
CA TYR A 39 -10.85 -7.92 -16.51
C TYR A 39 -10.89 -7.69 -15.01
N SER A 40 -10.72 -8.77 -14.24
CA SER A 40 -10.63 -8.74 -12.78
C SER A 40 -9.38 -9.48 -12.33
N CYS A 41 -8.67 -8.95 -11.34
CA CYS A 41 -7.51 -9.62 -10.75
C CYS A 41 -7.49 -9.42 -9.24
N TYR A 42 -6.85 -10.35 -8.54
CA TYR A 42 -6.65 -10.30 -7.10
C TYR A 42 -5.20 -10.63 -6.79
N GLN A 43 -4.61 -9.86 -5.89
CA GLN A 43 -3.30 -10.18 -5.32
C GLN A 43 -3.37 -10.12 -3.80
N GLU A 44 -2.78 -11.11 -3.14
CA GLU A 44 -2.51 -11.12 -1.70
C GLU A 44 -1.03 -11.35 -1.47
N ILE A 45 -0.38 -10.45 -0.73
CA ILE A 45 0.98 -10.64 -0.26
C ILE A 45 0.97 -10.64 1.26
N VAL A 46 1.48 -11.71 1.85
CA VAL A 46 1.70 -11.79 3.30
C VAL A 46 3.19 -11.68 3.54
N PHE A 47 3.61 -10.74 4.39
CA PHE A 47 5.01 -10.56 4.74
C PHE A 47 5.17 -10.32 6.25
N GLN A 48 6.36 -10.63 6.73
CA GLN A 48 6.78 -10.41 8.11
C GLN A 48 7.80 -9.28 8.12
N ILE A 49 7.64 -8.32 9.02
CA ILE A 49 8.69 -7.37 9.36
C ILE A 49 9.76 -8.15 10.15
N GLU A 50 10.95 -8.26 9.59
CA GLU A 50 12.15 -8.89 10.16
C GLU A 50 13.33 -7.93 9.95
N ASP A 51 13.61 -7.11 10.96
CA ASP A 51 14.71 -6.14 10.94
C ASP A 51 15.47 -6.22 12.27
N GLU A 52 16.79 -6.39 12.20
CA GLU A 52 17.65 -6.57 13.37
C GLU A 52 17.72 -5.33 14.26
N ASP A 53 17.41 -4.15 13.71
CA ASP A 53 17.40 -2.88 14.45
C ASP A 53 16.00 -2.57 15.06
N ILE A 54 15.02 -3.47 14.91
CA ILE A 54 13.64 -3.28 15.39
C ILE A 54 13.29 -4.31 16.46
N ASP A 55 13.34 -3.89 17.72
CA ASP A 55 12.95 -4.73 18.86
C ASP A 55 11.44 -5.01 18.92
N ASN A 56 10.62 -4.02 18.52
CA ASN A 56 9.16 -4.15 18.49
C ASN A 56 8.58 -3.58 17.19
N PRO A 57 8.17 -4.45 16.24
CA PRO A 57 7.63 -4.02 14.96
C PRO A 57 6.30 -3.24 15.09
N ASP A 58 5.56 -3.43 16.17
CA ASP A 58 4.25 -2.78 16.38
C ASP A 58 4.37 -1.25 16.50
N THR A 59 5.55 -0.75 16.85
CA THR A 59 5.87 0.69 16.85
C THR A 59 5.68 1.32 15.46
N PHE A 60 5.83 0.54 14.39
CA PHE A 60 5.73 0.99 13.01
C PHE A 60 4.37 0.71 12.37
N ALA A 61 3.41 0.11 13.08
CA ALA A 61 2.15 -0.35 12.49
C ALA A 61 1.39 0.75 11.73
N ILE A 62 1.19 1.91 12.35
CA ILE A 62 0.52 3.05 11.72
C ILE A 62 1.32 3.60 10.54
N GLY A 63 2.64 3.69 10.69
CA GLY A 63 3.53 4.12 9.60
C GLY A 63 3.43 3.20 8.39
N MET A 64 3.48 1.89 8.61
CA MET A 64 3.35 0.88 7.56
C MET A 64 2.01 0.98 6.82
N LEU A 65 0.90 1.09 7.55
CA LEU A 65 -0.43 1.25 6.96
C LEU A 65 -0.53 2.56 6.15
N PHE A 66 0.00 3.65 6.69
CA PHE A 66 0.01 4.95 6.01
C PHE A 66 0.88 4.92 4.73
N CYS A 67 2.08 4.34 4.80
CA CYS A 67 2.97 4.22 3.66
C CYS A 67 2.37 3.38 2.53
N LEU A 68 1.82 2.20 2.86
CA LEU A 68 1.20 1.33 1.87
C LEU A 68 -0.07 1.93 1.24
N SER A 69 -0.89 2.64 2.03
CA SER A 69 -2.07 3.34 1.50
C SER A 69 -1.68 4.52 0.61
N LEU A 70 -0.66 5.30 0.99
CA LEU A 70 -0.07 6.34 0.15
C LEU A 70 0.45 5.79 -1.18
N MET A 71 1.18 4.67 -1.15
CA MET A 71 1.65 4.00 -2.37
C MET A 71 0.47 3.57 -3.25
N SER A 72 -0.55 2.96 -2.66
CA SER A 72 -1.75 2.59 -3.38
C SER A 72 -2.41 3.78 -4.08
N PHE A 73 -2.56 4.91 -3.38
CA PHE A 73 -3.12 6.15 -3.92
C PHE A 73 -2.28 6.72 -5.05
N THR A 74 -0.96 6.77 -4.85
CA THR A 74 -0.01 7.34 -5.81
C THR A 74 -0.04 6.61 -7.15
N TYR A 75 -0.16 5.29 -7.12
CA TYR A 75 -0.25 4.47 -8.33
C TYR A 75 -1.69 4.18 -8.76
N ALA A 76 -2.69 4.83 -8.15
CA ALA A 76 -4.09 4.62 -8.50
C ALA A 76 -4.50 5.55 -9.64
N ALA A 77 -5.23 4.98 -10.59
CA ALA A 77 -5.84 5.68 -11.71
C ALA A 77 -7.37 5.60 -11.58
N PRO A 78 -8.13 6.57 -12.11
CA PRO A 78 -9.56 6.41 -12.25
C PRO A 78 -9.88 5.29 -13.23
N ARG A 79 -11.06 4.68 -13.07
CA ARG A 79 -11.58 3.63 -13.96
C ARG A 79 -13.10 3.72 -14.07
N GLY A 80 -13.60 3.74 -15.30
CA GLY A 80 -15.04 3.75 -15.57
C GLY A 80 -15.72 4.98 -14.95
N TYR A 81 -16.82 4.75 -14.22
CA TYR A 81 -17.60 5.85 -13.63
C TYR A 81 -16.82 6.72 -12.64
N SER A 82 -15.73 6.23 -12.04
CA SER A 82 -14.93 7.04 -11.10
C SER A 82 -14.19 8.22 -11.76
N GLU A 83 -14.12 8.26 -13.09
CA GLU A 83 -13.57 9.40 -13.84
C GLU A 83 -14.31 10.72 -13.57
N VAL A 84 -15.62 10.66 -13.26
CA VAL A 84 -16.42 11.87 -12.98
C VAL A 84 -16.07 12.52 -11.64
N GLU A 85 -15.48 11.74 -10.73
CA GLU A 85 -15.06 12.18 -9.39
C GLU A 85 -13.53 12.37 -9.30
N PHE A 86 -12.82 12.20 -10.41
CA PHE A 86 -11.36 12.26 -10.44
C PHE A 86 -10.85 13.69 -10.27
N ILE A 87 -10.01 13.89 -9.25
CA ILE A 87 -9.34 15.16 -8.98
C ILE A 87 -7.84 14.97 -9.29
N PRO A 88 -7.33 15.46 -10.43
CA PRO A 88 -5.96 15.16 -10.90
C PRO A 88 -4.85 15.54 -9.90
N ASP A 89 -4.96 16.71 -9.27
CA ASP A 89 -3.93 17.27 -8.39
C ASP A 89 -4.21 17.00 -6.91
N GLU A 90 -5.09 16.05 -6.60
CA GLU A 90 -5.38 15.65 -5.23
C GLU A 90 -4.16 15.04 -4.55
N HIS A 91 -3.96 15.39 -3.29
CA HIS A 91 -2.88 14.87 -2.47
C HIS A 91 -3.40 13.88 -1.43
N TRP A 92 -2.58 12.85 -1.16
CA TRP A 92 -2.85 11.96 -0.05
C TRP A 92 -2.79 12.75 1.27
N SER A 93 -3.79 12.56 2.13
CA SER A 93 -3.91 13.28 3.39
C SER A 93 -4.17 12.31 4.54
N LEU A 94 -3.87 12.77 5.76
CA LEU A 94 -4.19 12.02 6.96
C LEU A 94 -5.71 11.77 7.10
N GLY A 95 -6.54 12.68 6.58
CA GLY A 95 -7.99 12.52 6.57
C GLY A 95 -8.44 11.29 5.78
N TYR A 96 -7.91 11.11 4.57
CA TYR A 96 -8.21 9.92 3.76
C TYR A 96 -7.68 8.63 4.38
N PHE A 97 -6.51 8.70 5.04
CA PHE A 97 -5.98 7.56 5.78
C PHE A 97 -6.93 7.14 6.91
N LEU A 98 -7.33 8.08 7.76
CA LEU A 98 -8.20 7.81 8.91
C LEU A 98 -9.60 7.34 8.49
N GLN A 99 -10.12 7.77 7.33
CA GLN A 99 -11.41 7.30 6.80
C GLN A 99 -11.41 5.81 6.46
N GLY A 100 -10.26 5.26 6.08
CA GLY A 100 -10.12 3.83 5.75
C GLY A 100 -9.58 2.99 6.90
N LEU A 101 -9.19 3.60 8.02
CA LEU A 101 -8.56 2.91 9.15
C LEU A 101 -9.62 2.38 10.12
N ASP A 102 -9.49 1.10 10.49
CA ASP A 102 -10.33 0.43 11.47
C ASP A 102 -9.50 -0.51 12.36
N PHE A 103 -10.12 -0.97 13.45
CA PHE A 103 -9.57 -1.98 14.34
C PHE A 103 -10.57 -3.12 14.52
N GLU A 104 -10.27 -4.25 13.90
CA GLU A 104 -11.17 -5.42 13.87
C GLU A 104 -10.44 -6.67 14.37
N ASN A 105 -11.09 -7.44 15.25
CA ASN A 105 -10.59 -8.74 15.73
C ASN A 105 -9.14 -8.70 16.26
N GLY A 106 -8.75 -7.61 16.92
CA GLY A 106 -7.41 -7.42 17.47
C GLY A 106 -6.35 -7.00 16.44
N GLN A 107 -6.75 -6.56 15.25
CA GLN A 107 -5.87 -6.21 14.13
C GLN A 107 -6.15 -4.79 13.66
N LEU A 108 -5.11 -4.09 13.23
CA LEU A 108 -5.25 -2.81 12.54
C LEU A 108 -5.52 -3.10 11.07
N VAL A 109 -6.62 -2.54 10.55
CA VAL A 109 -7.06 -2.74 9.18
C VAL A 109 -7.14 -1.39 8.51
N TYR A 110 -6.60 -1.28 7.29
CA TYR A 110 -6.88 -0.18 6.40
C TYR A 110 -7.58 -0.73 5.15
N TYR A 111 -8.70 -0.11 4.76
CA TYR A 111 -9.35 -0.39 3.48
C TYR A 111 -9.61 0.91 2.72
N GLY A 112 -9.13 0.96 1.47
CA GLY A 112 -9.41 2.04 0.53
C GLY A 112 -10.09 1.48 -0.72
N ASP A 113 -11.33 1.90 -0.99
CA ASP A 113 -12.06 1.52 -2.20
C ASP A 113 -11.76 2.50 -3.35
N TYR A 114 -12.35 3.70 -3.28
CA TYR A 114 -12.05 4.83 -4.15
C TYR A 114 -11.73 6.06 -3.31
N VAL A 115 -10.76 6.87 -3.74
CA VAL A 115 -10.43 8.15 -3.10
C VAL A 115 -10.23 9.20 -4.20
N SER A 116 -11.05 10.25 -4.19
CA SER A 116 -11.04 11.32 -5.20
C SER A 116 -10.97 10.78 -6.64
N GLY A 117 -11.90 9.85 -6.93
CA GLY A 117 -12.03 9.15 -8.22
C GLY A 117 -10.95 8.10 -8.52
N ARG A 118 -9.92 7.93 -7.69
CA ARG A 118 -8.87 6.91 -7.91
C ARG A 118 -9.29 5.56 -7.37
N MET A 119 -9.13 4.50 -8.17
CA MET A 119 -9.43 3.13 -7.76
C MET A 119 -8.29 2.54 -6.90
N MET A 120 -8.42 2.69 -5.59
CA MET A 120 -7.47 2.15 -4.60
C MET A 120 -7.60 0.62 -4.53
N LYS A 121 -8.83 0.13 -4.25
CA LYS A 121 -9.17 -1.29 -4.05
C LYS A 121 -8.09 -2.07 -3.29
N THR A 122 -7.66 -1.51 -2.16
CA THR A 122 -6.53 -2.00 -1.37
C THR A 122 -6.94 -2.20 0.08
N GLU A 123 -6.61 -3.38 0.61
CA GLU A 123 -6.76 -3.70 2.02
C GLU A 123 -5.36 -4.00 2.61
N ILE A 124 -5.10 -3.49 3.79
CA ILE A 124 -3.86 -3.73 4.54
C ILE A 124 -4.27 -4.17 5.94
N VAL A 125 -3.87 -5.37 6.34
CA VAL A 125 -4.10 -5.90 7.68
C VAL A 125 -2.77 -6.05 8.38
N TYR A 126 -2.60 -5.36 9.51
CA TYR A 126 -1.45 -5.48 10.38
C TYR A 126 -1.84 -6.25 11.64
N GLN A 127 -1.11 -7.33 11.88
CA GLN A 127 -1.22 -8.17 13.08
C GLN A 127 -0.05 -7.86 14.02
N SER A 128 -0.31 -7.90 15.33
CA SER A 128 0.75 -7.72 16.33
C SER A 128 1.92 -8.68 16.08
N GLY A 129 3.13 -8.19 16.28
CA GLY A 129 4.36 -8.90 15.97
C GLY A 129 4.84 -8.70 14.52
N GLY A 130 4.30 -7.74 13.77
CA GLY A 130 4.87 -7.32 12.48
C GLY A 130 4.43 -8.11 11.26
N LYS A 131 3.40 -8.95 11.38
CA LYS A 131 2.85 -9.67 10.23
C LYS A 131 1.83 -8.79 9.51
N VAL A 132 2.04 -8.61 8.21
CA VAL A 132 1.19 -7.77 7.36
C VAL A 132 0.61 -8.58 6.20
N THR A 133 -0.68 -8.41 5.96
CA THR A 133 -1.37 -8.93 4.78
C THR A 133 -1.81 -7.76 3.91
N LEU A 134 -1.33 -7.71 2.68
CA LEU A 134 -1.65 -6.68 1.69
C LEU A 134 -2.46 -7.31 0.56
N ARG A 135 -3.72 -6.87 0.40
CA ARG A 135 -4.60 -7.33 -0.66
C ARG A 135 -4.93 -6.22 -1.62
N THR A 136 -4.94 -6.53 -2.90
CA THR A 136 -5.41 -5.60 -3.94
C THR A 136 -6.35 -6.29 -4.91
N THR A 137 -7.37 -5.57 -5.34
CA THR A 137 -8.30 -6.03 -6.39
C THR A 137 -8.22 -5.10 -7.59
N ASN A 138 -8.09 -5.63 -8.80
CA ASN A 138 -8.01 -4.86 -10.03
C ASN A 138 -6.81 -3.90 -10.11
N ARG A 139 -5.72 -4.22 -9.40
CA ARG A 139 -4.48 -3.44 -9.37
C ARG A 139 -3.30 -4.16 -10.04
N GLY A 140 -3.54 -5.28 -10.72
CA GLY A 140 -2.49 -6.11 -11.32
C GLY A 140 -1.50 -6.58 -10.25
N LYS A 141 -0.20 -6.57 -10.57
CA LYS A 141 0.89 -6.90 -9.63
C LYS A 141 1.53 -5.67 -8.97
N SER A 142 0.79 -4.57 -8.83
CA SER A 142 1.37 -3.29 -8.40
C SER A 142 1.94 -3.33 -6.98
N SER A 143 1.37 -4.13 -6.08
CA SER A 143 1.82 -4.21 -4.70
C SER A 143 3.22 -4.80 -4.53
N GLU A 144 3.69 -5.62 -5.48
CA GLU A 144 5.09 -6.09 -5.48
C GLU A 144 6.08 -4.92 -5.58
N ARG A 145 5.75 -3.92 -6.41
CA ARG A 145 6.59 -2.72 -6.56
C ARG A 145 6.61 -1.87 -5.29
N TRP A 146 5.50 -1.80 -4.58
CA TRP A 146 5.42 -1.05 -3.32
C TRP A 146 6.32 -1.68 -2.25
N LEU A 147 6.35 -3.02 -2.17
CA LEU A 147 7.24 -3.73 -1.25
C LEU A 147 8.71 -3.55 -1.58
N MET A 148 9.09 -3.52 -2.88
CA MET A 148 10.46 -3.20 -3.28
C MET A 148 10.90 -1.80 -2.82
N HIS A 149 9.97 -0.83 -2.79
CA HIS A 149 10.26 0.50 -2.26
C HIS A 149 10.42 0.52 -0.74
N LEU A 150 9.64 -0.30 0.00
CA LEU A 150 9.75 -0.42 1.46
C LEU A 150 11.02 -1.16 1.91
N GLN A 151 11.52 -2.11 1.11
CA GLN A 151 12.82 -2.77 1.30
C GLN A 151 14.02 -1.88 0.97
N GLY A 152 13.79 -0.59 0.63
CA GLY A 152 14.82 0.35 0.22
C GLY A 152 15.98 0.48 1.22
N LYS A 153 17.14 0.90 0.71
CA LYS A 153 18.37 1.01 1.50
C LYS A 153 18.17 2.03 2.62
N LYS A 154 18.50 1.65 3.88
CA LYS A 154 18.61 2.59 5.00
C LYS A 154 19.68 3.63 4.65
N HIS A 155 19.25 4.82 4.22
CA HIS A 155 20.15 5.90 3.80
C HIS A 155 20.55 6.83 4.96
N ILE A 156 19.86 6.73 6.09
CA ILE A 156 20.14 7.48 7.31
C ILE A 156 20.91 6.55 8.25
N THR A 157 22.22 6.79 8.40
CA THR A 157 23.03 6.15 9.43
C THR A 157 23.06 7.02 10.68
N GLU A 158 23.04 6.38 11.85
CA GLU A 158 23.26 7.04 13.13
C GLU A 158 24.53 7.91 13.07
N VAL A 159 24.40 9.18 13.44
CA VAL A 159 25.57 10.05 13.66
C VAL A 159 26.07 9.74 15.06
N LYS A 160 27.25 9.10 15.13
CA LYS A 160 27.97 8.86 16.39
C LYS A 160 28.34 10.16 17.10
#